data_AF-A0A7J6V3Q6-F1
#
_entry.id   AF-A0A7J6V3Q6-F1
#
_cell.length_a   1.000
_cell.length_b   1.000
_cell.length_c   1.000
_cell.angle_alpha   90.00
_cell.angle_beta   90.00
_cell.angle_gamma   90.00
#
_symmetry.space_group_name_H-M   'P 1'
#
loop_
_entity.id
_entity.type
_entity.pdbx_description
1 polymer ?
#
loop_
_entity_poly.entity_id
_entity_poly.type
_entity_poly.pdbx_seq_one_letter_code
_entity_poly.pdbx_strand_id
1 'polypeptide(L)'
;MFIPYATSPRNLFFLFTSLFIITLFHGNAISAQNGTTNIGAIIDVHSRIGKEEKISMEIAVQSYNNAWNKTHMIVLHVRDSGGNPFQAASAADELIKEKQVQASMK
;
A
#
# COMPACT_ATOMS: atom_id res chain seq x y z
N MET A 1 -51.13 -3.17 34.80
CA MET A 1 -51.70 -2.05 34.01
C MET A 1 -50.56 -1.43 33.22
N PHE A 2 -50.44 -1.76 31.92
CA PHE A 2 -49.39 -1.23 31.05
C PHE A 2 -49.91 0.06 30.40
N ILE A 3 -49.27 1.19 30.66
CA ILE A 3 -49.58 2.46 29.98
C ILE A 3 -48.71 2.49 28.71
N PRO A 4 -49.30 2.52 27.50
CA PRO A 4 -48.49 2.67 26.30
C PRO A 4 -47.99 4.10 26.25
N TYR A 5 -46.68 4.29 26.15
CA TYR A 5 -46.07 5.59 25.89
C TYR A 5 -46.44 6.00 24.47
N ALA A 6 -47.52 6.78 24.34
CA ALA A 6 -47.85 7.47 23.11
C ALA A 6 -46.74 8.50 22.84
N THR A 7 -45.80 8.15 21.94
CA THR A 7 -44.75 9.06 21.52
C THR A 7 -45.39 10.25 20.81
N SER A 8 -45.31 11.43 21.45
CA SER A 8 -45.85 12.66 20.86
C SER A 8 -45.21 12.92 19.48
N PRO A 9 -45.94 13.49 18.51
CA PRO A 9 -45.45 13.73 17.15
C PRO A 9 -44.18 14.60 17.13
N ARG A 10 -44.00 15.45 18.15
CA ARG A 10 -42.79 16.24 18.37
C ARG A 10 -41.57 15.36 18.67
N ASN A 11 -41.70 14.32 19.50
CA ASN A 11 -40.61 13.39 19.81
C ASN A 11 -40.23 12.52 18.60
N LEU A 12 -41.23 12.19 17.77
CA LEU A 12 -41.01 11.45 16.54
C LEU A 12 -40.19 12.28 15.53
N PHE A 13 -40.48 13.58 15.41
CA PHE A 13 -39.69 14.50 14.59
C PHE A 13 -38.23 14.59 15.06
N PHE A 14 -38.00 14.75 16.37
CA PHE A 14 -36.64 14.78 16.94
C PHE A 14 -35.87 13.46 16.73
N LEU A 15 -36.55 12.31 16.77
CA LEU A 15 -35.96 11.01 16.45
C LEU A 15 -35.52 10.94 14.99
N PHE A 16 -36.35 11.40 14.06
CA PHE A 16 -36.03 11.40 12.62
C PHE A 16 -34.87 12.35 12.29
N THR A 17 -34.84 13.55 12.87
CA THR A 17 -33.74 14.48 12.66
C THR A 17 -32.44 13.95 13.26
N SER A 18 -32.48 13.36 14.46
CA SER A 18 -31.31 12.72 15.07
C SER A 18 -30.77 11.58 14.21
N LEU A 19 -31.64 10.71 13.68
CA LEU A 19 -31.23 9.59 12.82
C LEU A 19 -30.63 10.08 11.50
N PHE A 20 -31.23 11.11 10.90
CA PHE A 20 -30.74 11.72 9.67
C PHE A 20 -29.36 12.36 9.85
N ILE A 21 -29.16 13.07 10.95
CA ILE A 21 -27.85 13.65 11.32
C ILE A 21 -26.80 12.54 11.49
N ILE A 22 -27.13 11.45 12.18
CA ILE A 22 -26.22 10.30 12.34
C ILE A 22 -25.84 9.72 10.97
N THR A 23 -26.78 9.57 10.02
CA THR A 23 -26.47 9.06 8.67
C THR A 23 -25.56 9.99 7.85
N LEU A 24 -25.68 11.31 8.03
CA LEU A 24 -24.83 12.31 7.33
C LEU A 24 -23.38 12.31 7.83
N PHE A 25 -23.16 11.93 9.09
CA PHE A 25 -21.82 11.91 9.71
C PHE A 25 -21.13 10.54 9.64
N HIS A 26 -21.64 9.59 8.85
CA HIS A 26 -20.90 8.35 8.57
C HIS A 26 -19.73 8.66 7.63
N GLY A 27 -18.59 9.03 8.21
CA GLY A 27 -17.32 8.99 7.51
C GLY A 27 -17.04 7.54 7.11
N ASN A 28 -16.87 7.28 5.82
CA ASN A 28 -16.30 6.01 5.38
C ASN A 28 -14.90 5.93 6.00
N ALA A 29 -14.70 5.03 6.95
CA ALA A 29 -13.36 4.66 7.36
C ALA A 29 -12.70 4.04 6.12
N ILE A 30 -11.84 4.78 5.46
CA ILE A 30 -10.90 4.19 4.51
C ILE A 30 -10.03 3.32 5.39
N SER A 31 -10.33 2.02 5.45
CA SER A 31 -9.40 1.04 5.96
C SER A 31 -8.11 1.29 5.22
N ALA A 32 -7.07 1.74 5.93
CA ALA A 32 -5.75 1.84 5.34
C ALA A 32 -5.41 0.42 4.88
N GLN A 33 -5.55 0.20 3.58
CA GLN A 33 -5.34 -1.11 3.00
C GLN A 33 -3.88 -1.43 3.33
N ASN A 34 -3.63 -2.52 4.06
CA ASN A 34 -2.25 -2.95 4.30
C ASN A 34 -1.66 -3.36 2.95
N GLY A 35 -1.15 -2.38 2.21
CA GLY A 35 -0.70 -2.54 0.84
C GLY A 35 0.73 -3.04 0.80
N THR A 36 1.02 -3.92 -0.15
CA THR A 36 2.40 -4.29 -0.48
C THR A 36 2.80 -3.57 -1.75
N THR A 37 3.90 -2.82 -1.70
CA THR A 37 4.52 -2.18 -2.86
C THR A 37 5.65 -3.07 -3.37
N ASN A 38 5.54 -3.53 -4.61
CA ASN A 38 6.60 -4.26 -5.30
C ASN A 38 7.54 -3.26 -5.99
N ILE A 39 8.82 -3.30 -5.64
CA ILE A 39 9.89 -2.53 -6.30
C ILE A 39 10.79 -3.49 -7.05
N GLY A 40 11.11 -3.17 -8.29
CA GLY A 40 12.03 -3.93 -9.13
C GLY A 40 13.32 -3.14 -9.32
N ALA A 41 14.46 -3.83 -9.25
CA ALA A 41 15.76 -3.24 -9.52
C ALA A 41 16.54 -4.13 -10.50
N ILE A 42 17.18 -3.51 -11.48
CA ILE A 42 18.04 -4.19 -12.46
C ILE A 42 19.45 -3.72 -12.19
N ILE A 43 20.30 -4.63 -11.75
CA ILE A 43 21.63 -4.30 -11.23
C ILE A 43 22.63 -5.23 -11.88
N ASP A 44 23.83 -4.75 -12.23
CA ASP A 44 24.95 -5.65 -12.53
C ASP A 44 25.49 -6.23 -11.21
N VAL A 45 25.00 -7.39 -10.80
CA VAL A 45 25.38 -8.03 -9.53
C VAL A 45 26.81 -8.60 -9.55
N HIS A 46 27.44 -8.64 -10.71
CA HIS A 46 28.83 -9.08 -10.87
C HIS A 46 29.81 -7.94 -10.62
N SER A 47 29.40 -6.70 -10.92
CA SER A 47 30.19 -5.51 -10.59
C SER A 47 30.29 -5.28 -9.09
N ARG A 48 31.39 -4.64 -8.66
CA ARG A 48 31.54 -4.21 -7.26
C ARG A 48 30.43 -3.25 -6.85
N ILE A 49 30.14 -2.27 -7.71
CA ILE A 49 29.12 -1.23 -7.47
C ILE A 49 27.75 -1.87 -7.28
N GLY A 50 27.35 -2.79 -8.16
CA GLY A 50 26.03 -3.41 -8.08
C GLY A 50 25.84 -4.31 -6.85
N LYS A 51 26.90 -4.92 -6.33
CA LYS A 51 26.84 -5.63 -5.04
C LYS A 51 26.58 -4.66 -3.89
N GLU A 52 27.28 -3.53 -3.86
CA GLU A 52 27.09 -2.48 -2.85
C GLU A 52 25.67 -1.89 -2.94
N GLU A 53 25.15 -1.65 -4.15
CA GLU A 53 23.78 -1.19 -4.40
C GLU A 53 22.71 -2.18 -3.92
N LYS A 54 22.87 -3.47 -4.26
CA LYS A 54 21.93 -4.53 -3.83
C LYS A 54 21.83 -4.57 -2.31
N ILE A 55 22.97 -4.62 -1.61
CA ILE A 55 23.01 -4.65 -0.14
C ILE A 55 22.39 -3.38 0.45
N SER A 56 22.69 -2.21 -0.12
CA SER A 56 22.12 -0.94 0.36
C SER A 56 20.59 -0.92 0.25
N MET A 57 20.04 -1.42 -0.86
CA MET A 57 18.59 -1.51 -1.04
C MET A 57 17.95 -2.54 -0.12
N GLU A 58 18.58 -3.70 0.10
CA GLU A 58 18.10 -4.71 1.05
C GLU A 58 18.01 -4.14 2.47
N ILE A 59 19.04 -3.41 2.91
CA ILE A 59 19.05 -2.72 4.22
C ILE A 59 17.95 -1.66 4.30
N ALA A 60 17.74 -0.89 3.23
CA ALA A 60 16.70 0.13 3.19
C ALA A 60 15.30 -0.46 3.31
N VAL A 61 15.02 -1.55 2.57
CA VAL A 61 13.74 -2.27 2.64
C VAL A 61 13.53 -2.92 4.00
N GLN A 62 14.56 -3.55 4.56
CA GLN A 62 14.49 -4.13 5.90
C GLN A 62 14.22 -3.05 6.96
N SER A 63 14.90 -1.91 6.89
CA SER A 63 14.72 -0.79 7.81
C SER A 63 13.30 -0.22 7.73
N TYR A 64 12.79 -0.01 6.51
CA TYR A 64 11.41 0.45 6.29
C TYR A 64 10.39 -0.56 6.85
N ASN A 65 10.53 -1.83 6.48
CA ASN A 65 9.62 -2.89 6.90
C ASN A 65 9.71 -3.19 8.41
N ASN A 66 10.79 -2.80 9.10
CA ASN A 66 10.95 -3.01 10.54
C ASN A 66 10.54 -1.81 11.41
N ALA A 67 10.29 -0.63 10.82
CA ALA A 67 9.86 0.57 11.56
C ALA A 67 8.59 0.34 12.41
N TRP A 68 8.36 1.11 13.47
CA TRP A 68 7.11 0.98 14.23
C TRP A 68 5.94 1.62 13.45
N ASN A 69 4.76 1.01 13.50
CA ASN A 69 3.53 1.55 12.89
C ASN A 69 3.53 1.69 11.34
N LYS A 70 4.17 0.76 10.61
CA LYS A 70 4.01 0.69 9.14
C LYS A 70 2.69 0.03 8.78
N THR A 71 1.94 0.72 7.95
CA THR A 71 0.70 0.22 7.35
C THR A 71 0.97 -0.42 5.99
N HIS A 72 2.18 -0.30 5.44
CA HIS A 72 2.52 -0.80 4.11
C HIS A 72 3.85 -1.53 4.13
N MET A 73 3.99 -2.56 3.31
CA MET A 73 5.22 -3.34 3.16
C MET A 73 5.85 -3.08 1.80
N ILE A 74 7.18 -3.08 1.75
CA ILE A 74 7.94 -3.04 0.49
C ILE A 74 8.57 -4.41 0.24
N VAL A 75 8.45 -4.90 -0.99
CA VAL A 75 9.14 -6.11 -1.47
C VAL A 75 10.05 -5.73 -2.63
N LEU A 76 11.33 -6.04 -2.50
CA LEU A 76 12.34 -5.78 -3.52
C LEU A 76 12.57 -7.02 -4.38
N HIS A 77 12.49 -6.84 -5.70
CA HIS A 77 12.78 -7.86 -6.71
C HIS A 77 14.02 -7.41 -7.51
N VAL A 78 15.18 -8.01 -7.22
CA VAL A 78 16.41 -7.71 -7.96
C VAL A 78 16.57 -8.69 -9.12
N ARG A 79 16.85 -8.16 -10.32
CA ARG A 79 17.30 -8.93 -11.48
C ARG A 79 18.71 -8.52 -11.87
N ASP A 80 19.47 -9.49 -12.33
CA ASP A 80 20.82 -9.25 -12.82
C ASP A 80 20.77 -8.70 -14.26
N SER A 81 21.52 -7.65 -14.53
CA SER A 81 21.71 -7.10 -15.86
C SER A 81 22.81 -7.81 -16.66
N GLY A 82 23.70 -8.55 -15.97
CA GLY A 82 24.89 -9.17 -16.58
C GLY A 82 25.84 -8.15 -17.23
N GLY A 83 25.71 -6.86 -16.89
CA GLY A 83 26.41 -5.76 -17.58
C GLY A 83 25.96 -5.55 -19.03
N ASN A 84 24.86 -6.19 -19.46
CA ASN A 84 24.38 -6.16 -20.83
C ASN A 84 23.04 -5.40 -20.94
N PRO A 85 22.97 -4.32 -21.74
CA PRO A 85 21.74 -3.54 -21.91
C PRO A 85 20.53 -4.33 -22.42
N PHE A 86 20.73 -5.35 -23.28
CA PHE A 86 19.65 -6.18 -23.79
C PHE A 86 19.09 -7.12 -22.71
N GLN A 87 19.96 -7.68 -21.87
CA GLN A 87 19.53 -8.49 -20.73
C GLN A 87 18.81 -7.62 -19.69
N ALA A 88 19.32 -6.41 -19.45
CA ALA A 88 18.67 -5.43 -18.58
C ALA A 88 17.24 -5.11 -19.07
N ALA A 89 17.07 -4.86 -20.36
CA ALA A 89 15.75 -4.59 -20.94
C ALA A 89 14.80 -5.80 -20.82
N SER A 90 15.29 -7.02 -21.06
CA SER A 90 14.50 -8.24 -20.88
C SER A 90 14.08 -8.43 -19.42
N ALA A 91 15.02 -8.23 -18.49
CA ALA A 91 14.76 -8.31 -17.05
C ALA A 91 13.76 -7.25 -16.58
N ALA A 92 13.77 -6.04 -17.17
CA ALA A 92 12.79 -4.99 -16.91
C ALA A 92 11.38 -5.43 -17.35
N ASP A 93 11.28 -5.96 -18.56
CA ASP A 93 10.02 -6.42 -19.13
C ASP A 93 9.43 -7.57 -18.30
N GLU A 94 10.26 -8.51 -17.84
CA GLU A 94 9.87 -9.57 -16.90
C GLU A 94 9.38 -9.00 -15.56
N LEU A 95 10.09 -8.05 -14.95
CA LEU A 95 9.67 -7.43 -13.69
C LEU A 95 8.31 -6.73 -13.80
N ILE A 96 8.07 -6.03 -14.90
CA ILE A 96 6.81 -5.33 -15.15
C ILE A 96 5.66 -6.33 -15.35
N LYS A 97 5.89 -7.37 -16.17
CA LYS A 97 4.88 -8.39 -16.50
C LYS A 97 4.55 -9.31 -15.33
N GLU A 98 5.56 -9.77 -14.57
CA GLU A 98 5.38 -10.78 -13.53
C GLU A 98 4.99 -10.20 -12.17
N LYS A 99 5.42 -8.97 -11.85
CA LYS A 99 5.38 -8.44 -10.47
C LYS A 99 4.58 -7.15 -10.31
N GLN A 100 3.98 -6.61 -11.38
CA GLN A 100 3.26 -5.33 -11.40
C GLN A 100 4.05 -4.20 -10.71
N VAL A 101 5.36 -4.19 -10.91
CA VAL A 101 6.25 -3.18 -10.35
C VAL A 101 6.00 -1.84 -11.05
N GLN A 102 5.89 -0.75 -10.29
CA GLN A 102 5.91 0.59 -10.85
C GLN A 102 7.33 0.94 -11.29
N ALA A 103 7.56 1.00 -12.60
CA ALA A 103 8.82 1.45 -13.16
C ALA A 103 8.85 2.99 -13.20
N SER A 104 9.70 3.62 -12.39
CA SER A 104 10.12 5.00 -12.57
C SER A 104 11.57 5.01 -13.07
N MET A 105 11.76 5.40 -14.33
CA MET A 105 13.07 5.60 -14.96
C MET A 105 13.50 7.05 -14.69
N LYS A 106 14.73 7.27 -14.22
CA LYS A 106 15.36 8.59 -14.18
C LYS A 106 16.64 8.58 -15.01
#